data_AF-A0A231V176-F1
#
_entry.id   AF-A0A231V176-F1
#
_cell.length_a   1.000
_cell.length_b   1.000
_cell.length_c   1.000
_cell.angle_alpha   90.00
_cell.angle_beta   90.00
_cell.angle_gamma   90.00
#
_symmetry.space_group_name_H-M   'P 1'
#
loop_
_entity.id
_entity.type
_entity.pdbx_description
1 polymer ?
#
loop_
_entity_poly.entity_id
_entity_poly.type
_entity_poly.pdbx_seq_one_letter_code
_entity_poly.pdbx_strand_id
1 'polypeptide(L)'
;MPHLPRLSSGRSQALGLALSLLAGTQANAQSAGDVLDKMTPEQSTSYINGVVEGLAYARWLQDKPDRTGMACIYDWNYGDDAKANSRRLIAWLERHPDKPVGALVHTLIKKDCGA
;
A
#
# COMPACT_ATOMS: atom_id res chain seq x y z
N MET A 1 26.39 62.19 37.87
CA MET A 1 26.03 61.39 39.07
C MET A 1 24.77 62.00 39.68
N PRO A 2 23.78 61.29 40.25
CA PRO A 2 23.42 59.85 40.23
C PRO A 2 21.89 59.56 39.95
N HIS A 3 21.53 58.43 39.32
CA HIS A 3 20.73 57.26 39.81
C HIS A 3 19.18 57.40 39.93
N LEU A 4 18.37 56.83 39.00
CA LEU A 4 17.76 55.45 38.95
C LEU A 4 16.29 55.46 39.44
N PRO A 5 15.40 54.47 39.14
CA PRO A 5 15.50 53.31 38.24
C PRO A 5 14.36 53.18 37.20
N ARG A 6 14.64 52.40 36.13
CA ARG A 6 13.65 51.74 35.26
C ARG A 6 13.21 50.41 35.88
N LEU A 7 11.91 50.16 35.86
CA LEU A 7 11.18 48.87 35.91
C LEU A 7 9.79 49.21 35.35
N SER A 8 9.03 48.40 34.62
CA SER A 8 9.08 47.03 34.14
C SER A 8 7.82 46.94 33.27
N SER A 9 7.89 46.37 32.07
CA SER A 9 6.74 45.64 31.55
C SER A 9 7.19 44.77 30.40
N GLY A 10 6.84 43.50 30.52
CA GLY A 10 7.44 42.37 29.83
C GLY A 10 7.41 42.50 28.31
N ARG A 11 8.58 42.28 27.71
CA ARG A 11 8.64 41.77 26.35
C ARG A 11 8.08 40.35 26.41
N SER A 12 6.81 40.22 26.03
CA SER A 12 6.20 38.95 25.65
C SER A 12 7.10 38.28 24.63
N GLN A 13 7.86 37.28 25.07
CA GLN A 13 8.51 36.35 24.17
C GLN A 13 7.38 35.53 23.55
N ALA A 14 6.93 35.93 22.36
CA ALA A 14 6.14 35.06 21.53
C ALA A 14 7.05 33.88 21.17
N LEU A 15 6.87 32.76 21.87
CA LEU A 15 7.38 31.46 21.44
C LEU A 15 6.73 31.17 20.08
N GLY A 16 7.41 31.54 19.00
CA GLY A 16 7.10 31.05 17.67
C GLY A 16 7.41 29.55 17.64
N LEU A 17 6.39 28.73 17.87
CA LEU A 17 6.42 27.31 17.52
C LEU A 17 6.69 27.22 16.02
N ALA A 18 7.95 26.99 15.66
CA ALA A 18 8.34 26.63 14.30
C ALA A 18 7.69 25.27 14.00
N LEU A 19 6.53 25.32 13.35
CA LEU A 19 5.82 24.16 12.85
C LEU A 19 6.64 23.63 11.67
N SER A 20 7.64 22.78 11.96
CA SER A 20 8.38 22.05 10.95
C SER A 20 7.41 21.14 10.20
N LEU A 21 6.91 21.62 9.06
CA LEU A 21 6.20 20.83 8.07
C LEU A 21 7.14 19.71 7.62
N LEU A 22 7.03 18.55 8.25
CA LEU A 22 7.54 17.31 7.71
C LEU A 22 6.82 17.09 6.39
N ALA A 23 7.45 17.51 5.28
CA ALA A 23 7.06 17.08 3.95
C ALA A 23 7.30 15.57 3.88
N GLY A 24 6.31 14.80 4.34
CA GLY A 24 6.34 13.35 4.23
C GLY A 24 6.41 12.97 2.76
N THR A 25 7.34 12.09 2.41
CA THR A 25 7.40 11.50 1.08
C THR A 25 6.05 10.82 0.82
N GLN A 26 5.35 11.20 -0.25
CA GLN A 26 4.11 10.51 -0.62
C GLN A 26 4.43 9.06 -0.94
N ALA A 27 3.84 8.13 -0.18
CA ALA A 27 3.94 6.71 -0.46
C ALA A 27 3.12 6.40 -1.72
N ASN A 28 3.80 6.09 -2.81
CA ASN A 28 3.16 5.62 -4.03
C ASN A 28 2.97 4.10 -3.95
N ALA A 29 1.95 3.59 -4.65
CA ALA A 29 1.80 2.16 -4.83
C ALA A 29 3.04 1.59 -5.54
N GLN A 30 3.51 0.42 -5.09
CA GLN A 30 4.68 -0.21 -5.70
C GLN A 30 4.37 -0.60 -7.14
N SER A 31 5.27 -0.23 -8.05
CA SER A 31 5.17 -0.65 -9.45
C SER A 31 5.55 -2.13 -9.61
N ALA A 32 5.14 -2.73 -10.72
CA ALA A 32 5.57 -4.09 -11.07
C ALA A 32 7.10 -4.21 -11.17
N GLY A 33 7.76 -3.21 -11.75
CA GLY A 33 9.22 -3.15 -11.81
C GLY A 33 9.85 -3.09 -10.41
N ASP A 34 9.29 -2.32 -9.48
CA ASP A 34 9.80 -2.30 -8.10
C ASP A 34 9.72 -3.69 -7.44
N VAL A 35 8.61 -4.41 -7.64
CA VAL A 35 8.42 -5.75 -7.06
C VAL A 35 9.33 -6.79 -7.72
N LEU A 36 9.51 -6.74 -9.04
CA LEU A 36 10.34 -7.72 -9.75
C LEU A 36 11.85 -7.47 -9.57
N ASP A 37 12.28 -6.21 -9.55
CA ASP A 37 13.70 -5.87 -9.63
C ASP A 37 14.32 -5.59 -8.25
N LYS A 38 13.52 -5.16 -7.27
CA LYS A 38 14.04 -4.64 -5.98
C LYS A 38 13.68 -5.49 -4.78
N MET A 39 12.76 -6.45 -4.91
CA MET A 39 12.35 -7.33 -3.81
C MET A 39 12.99 -8.71 -3.95
N THR A 40 13.31 -9.33 -2.80
CA THR A 40 13.62 -10.76 -2.78
C THR A 40 12.37 -11.59 -3.13
N PRO A 41 12.52 -12.88 -3.47
CA PRO A 41 11.38 -13.77 -3.68
C PRO A 41 10.40 -13.80 -2.49
N GLU A 42 10.90 -13.78 -1.26
CA GLU A 42 10.09 -13.79 -0.05
C GLU A 42 9.34 -12.45 0.16
N GLN A 43 10.02 -11.34 -0.12
CA GLN A 43 9.43 -9.99 -0.02
C GLN A 43 8.32 -9.80 -1.06
N SER A 44 8.57 -10.16 -2.32
CA SER A 44 7.58 -10.07 -3.40
C SER A 44 6.38 -10.99 -3.13
N THR A 45 6.61 -12.22 -2.68
CA THR A 45 5.55 -13.15 -2.28
C THR A 45 4.70 -12.56 -1.16
N SER A 46 5.33 -12.05 -0.09
CA SER A 46 4.60 -11.45 1.03
C SER A 46 3.80 -10.21 0.62
N TYR A 47 4.36 -9.38 -0.26
CA TYR A 47 3.68 -8.22 -0.81
C TYR A 47 2.44 -8.60 -1.61
N ILE A 48 2.56 -9.57 -2.53
CA ILE A 48 1.45 -10.07 -3.35
C ILE A 48 0.36 -10.70 -2.46
N ASN A 49 0.73 -11.49 -1.46
CA ASN A 49 -0.22 -12.08 -0.52
C ASN A 49 -1.02 -11.00 0.24
N GLY A 50 -0.37 -9.90 0.64
CA GLY A 50 -1.05 -8.77 1.26
C GLY A 50 -2.07 -8.09 0.32
N VAL A 51 -1.73 -7.96 -0.96
CA VAL A 51 -2.67 -7.46 -1.98
C VAL A 51 -3.87 -8.40 -2.12
N VAL A 52 -3.63 -9.72 -2.21
CA VAL A 52 -4.68 -10.73 -2.32
C VAL A 52 -5.62 -10.70 -1.12
N GLU A 53 -5.08 -10.61 0.10
CA GLU A 53 -5.87 -10.49 1.33
C GLU A 53 -6.78 -9.26 1.31
N GLY A 54 -6.25 -8.10 0.90
CA GLY A 54 -7.03 -6.87 0.78
C GLY A 54 -8.17 -7.00 -0.24
N LEU A 55 -7.91 -7.64 -1.39
CA LEU A 55 -8.94 -7.88 -2.41
C LEU A 55 -10.00 -8.88 -1.94
N ALA A 56 -9.59 -9.96 -1.28
CA ALA A 56 -10.49 -10.97 -0.72
C ALA A 56 -11.43 -10.34 0.32
N TYR A 57 -10.89 -9.55 1.24
CA TYR A 57 -11.67 -8.86 2.26
C TYR A 57 -12.62 -7.81 1.65
N ALA A 58 -12.13 -7.01 0.69
CA ALA A 58 -12.97 -6.04 -0.02
C ALA A 58 -14.15 -6.73 -0.72
N ARG A 59 -13.92 -7.89 -1.34
CA ARG A 59 -14.97 -8.67 -1.98
C ARG A 59 -16.00 -9.19 -0.98
N TRP A 60 -15.54 -9.72 0.16
CA TRP A 60 -16.47 -10.14 1.22
C TRP A 60 -17.33 -8.99 1.73
N LEU A 61 -16.78 -7.79 1.88
CA LEU A 61 -17.57 -6.63 2.31
C LEU A 61 -18.72 -6.30 1.35
N GLN A 62 -18.56 -6.58 0.06
CA GLN A 62 -19.59 -6.40 -0.97
C GLN A 62 -20.61 -7.55 -0.98
N ASP A 63 -20.14 -8.79 -0.83
CA ASP A 63 -20.96 -9.99 -1.00
C ASP A 63 -21.65 -10.46 0.30
N LYS A 64 -21.22 -9.97 1.48
CA LYS A 64 -21.64 -10.52 2.77
C LYS A 64 -23.18 -10.61 2.91
N PRO A 65 -23.70 -11.73 3.46
CA PRO A 65 -22.96 -12.79 4.15
C PRO A 65 -22.32 -13.83 3.23
N ASP A 66 -22.46 -13.75 1.91
CA ASP A 66 -21.85 -14.70 0.99
C ASP A 66 -20.31 -14.57 1.01
N ARG A 67 -19.64 -15.72 1.09
CA ARG A 67 -18.17 -15.84 1.14
C ARG A 67 -17.60 -16.43 -0.15
N THR A 68 -18.43 -16.78 -1.12
CA THR A 68 -18.03 -17.46 -2.36
C THR A 68 -17.00 -16.65 -3.15
N GLY A 69 -17.22 -15.34 -3.32
CA GLY A 69 -16.27 -14.46 -4.00
C GLY A 69 -14.91 -14.38 -3.29
N MET A 70 -14.91 -14.18 -1.97
CA MET A 70 -13.69 -14.18 -1.16
C MET A 70 -12.96 -15.53 -1.23
N ALA A 71 -13.70 -16.65 -1.17
CA ALA A 71 -13.13 -17.98 -1.28
C ALA A 71 -12.45 -18.21 -2.63
N CYS A 72 -13.07 -17.77 -3.74
CA CYS A 72 -12.43 -17.84 -5.07
C CYS A 72 -11.08 -17.10 -5.10
N ILE A 73 -11.01 -15.91 -4.51
CA ILE A 73 -9.78 -15.10 -4.48
C ILE A 73 -8.68 -15.82 -3.70
N TYR A 74 -9.01 -16.44 -2.56
CA TYR A 74 -8.04 -17.24 -1.83
C TYR A 74 -7.60 -18.48 -2.59
N ASP A 75 -8.53 -19.19 -3.21
CA ASP A 75 -8.22 -20.39 -4.01
C ASP A 75 -7.35 -20.05 -5.22
N TRP A 76 -7.56 -18.89 -5.84
CA TRP A 76 -6.72 -18.39 -6.92
C TRP A 76 -5.24 -18.27 -6.50
N ASN A 77 -4.98 -17.88 -5.25
CA ASN A 77 -3.64 -17.65 -4.73
C ASN A 77 -3.02 -18.85 -3.98
N TYR A 78 -3.85 -19.67 -3.33
CA TYR A 78 -3.41 -20.75 -2.43
C TYR A 78 -3.88 -22.15 -2.83
N GLY A 79 -4.81 -22.26 -3.79
CA GLY A 79 -5.38 -23.52 -4.24
C GLY A 79 -4.51 -24.27 -5.26
N ASP A 80 -5.09 -25.28 -5.89
CA ASP A 80 -4.37 -26.22 -6.78
C ASP A 80 -3.69 -25.52 -7.97
N ASP A 81 -4.31 -24.46 -8.49
CA ASP A 81 -3.78 -23.68 -9.61
C ASP A 81 -2.82 -22.56 -9.19
N ALA A 82 -2.52 -22.38 -7.89
CA ALA A 82 -1.70 -21.29 -7.37
C ALA A 82 -0.35 -21.14 -8.10
N LYS A 83 0.31 -22.27 -8.41
CA LYS A 83 1.59 -22.26 -9.14
C LYS A 83 1.42 -21.74 -10.58
N ALA A 84 0.32 -22.08 -11.25
CA ALA A 84 0.02 -21.60 -12.60
C ALA A 84 -0.37 -20.13 -12.59
N ASN A 85 -1.18 -19.72 -11.60
CA ASN A 85 -1.58 -18.33 -11.39
C ASN A 85 -0.40 -17.42 -11.07
N SER A 86 0.53 -17.88 -10.23
CA SER A 86 1.78 -17.18 -9.93
C SER A 86 2.63 -16.95 -11.18
N ARG A 87 2.83 -17.98 -12.03
CA ARG A 87 3.56 -17.82 -13.30
C ARG A 87 2.87 -16.82 -14.24
N ARG A 88 1.53 -16.88 -14.34
CA ARG A 88 0.75 -15.94 -15.15
C ARG A 88 0.86 -14.51 -14.61
N LEU A 89 0.85 -14.34 -13.29
CA LEU A 89 1.03 -13.05 -12.63
C LEU A 89 2.41 -12.49 -12.92
N ILE A 90 3.49 -13.25 -12.71
CA ILE A 90 4.86 -12.78 -12.98
C ILE A 90 4.98 -12.32 -14.43
N ALA A 91 4.53 -13.13 -15.39
CA ALA A 91 4.54 -12.75 -16.80
C ALA A 91 3.68 -11.49 -17.09
N TRP A 92 2.61 -11.26 -16.33
CA TRP A 92 1.78 -10.07 -16.44
C TRP A 92 2.48 -8.82 -15.89
N LEU A 93 3.19 -8.95 -14.77
CA LEU A 93 4.02 -7.90 -14.17
C LEU A 93 5.16 -7.49 -15.11
N GLU A 94 5.87 -8.46 -15.70
CA GLU A 94 6.96 -8.22 -16.66
C GLU A 94 6.52 -7.38 -17.87
N ARG A 95 5.26 -7.55 -18.32
CA ARG A 95 4.69 -6.77 -19.44
C ARG A 95 4.26 -5.35 -19.05
N HIS A 96 4.14 -5.04 -17.76
CA HIS A 96 3.59 -3.79 -17.26
C HIS A 96 4.44 -3.20 -16.13
N PRO A 97 5.76 -3.02 -16.33
CA PRO A 97 6.69 -2.67 -15.25
C PRO A 97 6.36 -1.35 -14.56
N ASP A 98 5.73 -0.41 -15.24
CA ASP A 98 5.38 0.93 -14.74
C ASP A 98 4.03 0.97 -14.00
N LYS A 99 3.27 -0.13 -13.95
CA LYS A 99 1.92 -0.14 -13.38
C LYS A 99 1.90 -0.62 -11.92
N PRO A 100 0.96 -0.12 -11.09
CA PRO A 100 0.81 -0.59 -9.72
C PRO A 100 0.47 -2.08 -9.64
N VAL A 101 1.20 -2.85 -8.84
CA VAL A 101 0.99 -4.30 -8.70
C VAL A 101 -0.42 -4.62 -8.22
N GLY A 102 -0.97 -3.85 -7.29
CA GLY A 102 -2.34 -4.04 -6.80
C GLY A 102 -3.39 -4.02 -7.91
N ALA A 103 -3.25 -3.10 -8.87
CA ALA A 103 -4.17 -3.00 -10.01
C ALA A 103 -4.01 -4.18 -11.00
N LEU A 104 -2.77 -4.61 -11.21
CA LEU A 104 -2.46 -5.74 -12.09
C LEU A 104 -2.98 -7.07 -11.51
N VAL A 105 -2.77 -7.32 -10.21
CA VAL A 105 -3.29 -8.48 -9.48
C VAL A 105 -4.81 -8.49 -9.53
N HIS A 106 -5.45 -7.35 -9.22
CA HIS A 106 -6.89 -7.19 -9.31
C HIS A 106 -7.43 -7.54 -10.71
N THR A 107 -6.74 -7.13 -11.78
CA THR A 107 -7.19 -7.42 -13.16
C THR A 107 -7.27 -8.94 -13.44
N LEU A 108 -6.29 -9.71 -12.99
CA LEU A 108 -6.28 -11.16 -13.18
C LEU A 108 -7.34 -11.84 -12.31
N ILE A 109 -7.42 -11.47 -11.04
CA ILE A 109 -8.41 -12.00 -10.10
C ILE A 109 -9.83 -11.67 -10.56
N LYS A 110 -10.07 -10.44 -11.05
CA LYS A 110 -11.35 -10.03 -11.62
C LYS A 110 -11.76 -10.91 -12.79
N LYS A 111 -10.82 -11.22 -13.68
CA LYS A 111 -11.10 -12.08 -14.83
C LYS A 111 -11.56 -13.48 -14.41
N ASP A 112 -10.97 -14.05 -13.37
CA ASP A 112 -11.21 -15.45 -13.00
C ASP A 112 -12.31 -15.61 -11.93
N CYS A 113 -12.43 -14.66 -11.00
CA CYS A 113 -13.36 -14.70 -9.87
C CYS A 113 -14.52 -13.69 -9.97
N GLY A 114 -14.55 -12.84 -10.99
CA GLY A 114 -15.60 -11.83 -11.15
C GLY A 114 -15.50 -10.67 -10.15
N ALA A 115 -14.32 -10.46 -9.57
CA ALA A 115 -14.02 -9.41 -8.59
C ALA A 115 -14.26 -7.98 -9.09
#